data_AF-A0A3B8TZC1-F1
#
_entry.id   AF-A0A3B8TZC1-F1
#
_cell.length_a   1.000
_cell.length_b   1.000
_cell.length_c   1.000
_cell.angle_alpha   90.00
_cell.angle_beta   90.00
_cell.angle_gamma   90.00
#
_symmetry.space_group_name_H-M   'P 1'
#
loop_
_entity.id
_entity.type
_entity.pdbx_description
1 polymer ?
#
loop_
_entity_poly.entity_id
_entity_poly.type
_entity_poly.pdbx_seq_one_letter_code
_entity_poly.pdbx_strand_id
1 'polypeptide(L)'
;CPPIAPNDTPCTGGADEYLKLLLDDILPECLKRIDGTPSHISIAGYSLAGLFALYALYHTDVFERAASMSGSLWFPDFKEYVVSHEMKRKPDRIYLSLGNKEARTRNRYLKVVQENTERIAGHFREEGIDVTLEMNPGNHFKDAALRSAKGILAII
;
A
#
# COMPACT_ATOMS: atom_id res chain seq x y z
N CYS A 1 14.98 1.47 -7.87
CA CYS A 1 15.56 1.45 -6.50
C CYS A 1 16.65 0.37 -6.44
N PRO A 2 17.79 0.58 -5.77
CA PRO A 2 18.79 -0.47 -5.57
C PRO A 2 18.19 -1.69 -4.87
N PRO A 3 18.73 -2.89 -5.11
CA PRO A 3 18.25 -4.12 -4.48
C PRO A 3 18.49 -4.08 -2.96
N ILE A 4 17.53 -4.62 -2.20
CA ILE A 4 17.54 -4.58 -0.72
C ILE A 4 18.56 -5.58 -0.16
N ALA A 5 18.86 -6.64 -0.92
CA ALA A 5 19.86 -7.66 -0.63
C ALA A 5 20.80 -7.89 -1.83
N PRO A 6 22.02 -8.43 -1.63
CA PRO A 6 23.05 -8.56 -2.69
C PRO A 6 22.64 -9.35 -3.94
N ASN A 7 21.58 -10.17 -3.85
CA ASN A 7 21.05 -10.99 -4.95
C ASN A 7 19.57 -10.70 -5.23
N ASP A 8 19.05 -9.59 -4.72
CA ASP A 8 17.64 -9.24 -4.92
C ASP A 8 17.43 -8.64 -6.31
N THR A 9 16.24 -8.83 -6.86
CA THR A 9 15.89 -8.12 -8.10
C THR A 9 15.68 -6.66 -7.74
N PRO A 10 16.34 -5.69 -8.39
CA PRO A 10 16.10 -4.30 -8.09
C PRO A 10 14.62 -3.99 -8.32
N CYS A 11 14.02 -3.20 -7.43
CA CYS A 11 12.65 -2.77 -7.63
C CYS A 11 12.65 -1.73 -8.77
N THR A 12 12.30 -2.18 -9.98
CA THR A 12 12.37 -1.44 -11.24
C THR A 12 11.00 -1.31 -11.89
N GLY A 13 10.52 -0.08 -12.11
CA GLY A 13 9.43 0.25 -13.04
C GLY A 13 8.18 -0.63 -12.98
N GLY A 14 7.34 -0.60 -14.02
CA GLY A 14 6.26 -1.58 -14.22
C GLY A 14 4.96 -1.30 -13.47
N ALA A 15 4.92 -0.32 -12.56
CA ALA A 15 3.73 -0.04 -11.77
C ALA A 15 2.58 0.48 -12.64
N ASP A 16 2.85 1.37 -13.58
CA ASP A 16 1.83 1.86 -14.53
C ASP A 16 1.30 0.72 -15.42
N GLU A 17 2.19 -0.13 -15.96
CA GLU A 17 1.78 -1.28 -16.79
C GLU A 17 0.98 -2.31 -16.00
N TYR A 18 1.37 -2.58 -14.75
CA TYR A 18 0.63 -3.50 -13.89
C TYR A 18 -0.72 -2.93 -13.45
N LEU A 19 -0.79 -1.61 -13.19
CA LEU A 19 -2.05 -0.93 -12.93
C LEU A 19 -2.97 -1.01 -14.15
N LYS A 20 -2.44 -0.81 -15.36
CA LYS A 20 -3.20 -0.97 -16.59
C LYS A 20 -3.76 -2.38 -16.75
N LEU A 21 -2.95 -3.41 -16.50
CA LEU A 21 -3.42 -4.81 -16.50
C LEU A 21 -4.56 -5.03 -15.49
N LEU A 22 -4.47 -4.44 -14.30
CA LEU A 22 -5.53 -4.55 -13.30
C LEU A 22 -6.83 -3.87 -13.77
N LEU A 23 -6.74 -2.67 -14.34
CA LEU A 23 -7.89 -1.86 -14.71
C LEU A 23 -8.56 -2.31 -16.02
N ASP A 24 -7.76 -2.67 -17.02
CA ASP A 24 -8.26 -2.94 -18.37
C ASP A 24 -8.65 -4.41 -18.58
N ASP A 25 -7.97 -5.34 -17.87
CA ASP A 25 -8.15 -6.78 -18.09
C ASP A 25 -8.73 -7.51 -16.88
N ILE A 26 -8.08 -7.41 -15.71
CA ILE A 26 -8.43 -8.25 -14.54
C ILE A 26 -9.74 -7.79 -13.91
N LEU A 27 -9.87 -6.51 -13.59
CA LEU A 27 -11.06 -5.97 -12.92
C LEU A 27 -12.33 -6.17 -13.77
N PRO A 28 -12.36 -5.84 -15.07
CA PRO A 28 -13.55 -6.08 -15.90
C PRO A 28 -13.95 -7.55 -15.97
N GLU A 29 -12.99 -8.48 -15.99
CA GLU A 29 -13.27 -9.91 -15.98
C GLU A 29 -13.80 -10.39 -14.62
N CYS A 30 -13.29 -9.85 -13.51
CA CYS A 30 -13.84 -10.11 -12.18
C CYS A 30 -15.29 -9.62 -12.06
N LEU A 31 -15.59 -8.41 -12.58
CA LEU A 31 -16.93 -7.83 -12.52
C LEU A 31 -17.98 -8.65 -13.29
N LYS A 32 -17.60 -9.33 -14.37
CA LYS A 32 -18.51 -10.25 -15.10
C LYS A 32 -18.87 -11.51 -14.32
N ARG A 33 -18.10 -11.86 -13.29
CA ARG A 33 -18.23 -13.11 -12.52
C ARG A 33 -18.99 -12.94 -11.21
N ILE A 34 -19.33 -11.71 -10.83
CA ILE A 34 -20.12 -11.42 -9.64
C ILE A 34 -21.54 -11.04 -10.05
N ASP A 35 -22.50 -11.40 -9.21
CA ASP A 35 -23.87 -10.95 -9.38
C ASP A 35 -24.04 -9.55 -8.79
N GLY A 36 -24.47 -8.60 -9.62
CA GLY A 36 -24.73 -7.22 -9.21
C GLY A 36 -23.50 -6.31 -9.23
N THR A 37 -23.63 -5.15 -8.58
CA THR A 37 -22.59 -4.11 -8.52
C THR A 37 -21.88 -4.20 -7.17
N PRO A 38 -20.53 -4.21 -7.12
CA PRO A 38 -19.82 -4.21 -5.85
C PRO A 38 -20.11 -2.91 -5.09
N SER A 39 -20.31 -2.99 -3.77
CA SER A 39 -20.51 -1.80 -2.94
C SER A 39 -19.29 -0.89 -2.95
N HIS A 40 -18.09 -1.48 -3.04
CA HIS A 40 -16.81 -0.78 -3.13
C HIS A 40 -15.84 -1.56 -4.01
N ILE A 41 -14.97 -0.84 -4.73
CA ILE A 41 -13.77 -1.41 -5.35
C ILE A 41 -12.56 -0.94 -4.54
N SER A 42 -11.73 -1.86 -4.07
CA SER A 42 -10.65 -1.53 -3.14
C SER A 42 -9.37 -2.29 -3.48
N ILE A 43 -8.22 -1.73 -3.12
CA ILE A 43 -6.91 -2.33 -3.39
C ILE A 43 -6.17 -2.63 -2.09
N ALA A 44 -5.56 -3.80 -1.99
CA ALA A 44 -4.78 -4.19 -0.83
C ALA A 44 -3.46 -4.83 -1.26
N GLY A 45 -2.41 -4.62 -0.48
CA GLY A 45 -1.13 -5.25 -0.76
C GLY A 45 -0.20 -5.33 0.43
N TYR A 46 0.72 -6.30 0.36
CA TYR A 46 1.76 -6.52 1.36
C TYR A 46 3.14 -6.15 0.79
N SER A 47 4.00 -5.50 1.57
CA SER A 47 5.35 -5.12 1.13
C SER A 47 5.34 -4.21 -0.11
N LEU A 48 6.00 -4.58 -1.22
CA LEU A 48 5.95 -3.84 -2.48
C LEU A 48 4.53 -3.73 -3.05
N ALA A 49 3.68 -4.74 -2.85
CA ALA A 49 2.27 -4.62 -3.24
C ALA A 49 1.54 -3.59 -2.37
N GLY A 50 1.97 -3.39 -1.11
CA GLY A 50 1.43 -2.33 -0.24
C GLY A 50 1.88 -0.93 -0.67
N LEU A 51 3.11 -0.80 -1.19
CA LEU A 51 3.56 0.42 -1.87
C LEU A 51 2.70 0.69 -3.11
N PHE A 52 2.51 -0.34 -3.95
CA PHE A 52 1.69 -0.27 -5.15
C PHE A 52 0.22 0.10 -4.86
N ALA A 53 -0.36 -0.45 -3.78
CA ALA A 53 -1.73 -0.15 -3.37
C ALA A 53 -1.94 1.35 -3.10
N LEU A 54 -0.97 2.01 -2.43
CA LEU A 54 -1.05 3.47 -2.21
C LEU A 54 -0.74 4.25 -3.48
N TYR A 55 0.24 3.81 -4.26
CA TYR A 55 0.59 4.41 -5.55
C TYR A 55 -0.62 4.47 -6.50
N ALA A 56 -1.41 3.40 -6.57
CA ALA A 56 -2.57 3.32 -7.46
C ALA A 56 -3.60 4.44 -7.20
N LEU A 57 -3.74 4.92 -5.95
CA LEU A 57 -4.65 6.01 -5.60
C LEU A 57 -4.31 7.34 -6.30
N TYR A 58 -3.05 7.52 -6.69
CA TYR A 58 -2.57 8.70 -7.40
C TYR A 58 -2.66 8.57 -8.93
N HIS A 59 -2.99 7.37 -9.42
CA HIS A 59 -2.99 7.04 -10.85
C HIS A 59 -4.39 6.66 -11.38
N THR A 60 -5.36 6.34 -10.52
CA THR A 60 -6.73 6.02 -10.91
C THR A 60 -7.76 6.41 -9.85
N ASP A 61 -8.99 6.71 -10.28
CA ASP A 61 -10.16 7.00 -9.44
C ASP A 61 -11.03 5.76 -9.13
N VAL A 62 -10.62 4.57 -9.61
CA VAL A 62 -11.37 3.32 -9.46
C VAL A 62 -11.39 2.80 -8.02
N PHE A 63 -10.30 2.96 -7.27
CA PHE A 63 -10.18 2.43 -5.91
C PHE A 63 -10.72 3.42 -4.88
N GLU A 64 -11.72 2.98 -4.13
CA GLU A 64 -12.41 3.78 -3.10
C GLU A 64 -11.71 3.70 -1.74
N ARG A 65 -10.97 2.60 -1.53
CA ARG A 65 -10.27 2.27 -0.29
C ARG A 65 -8.97 1.55 -0.58
N ALA A 66 -8.01 1.67 0.33
CA ALA A 66 -6.74 0.98 0.21
C ALA A 66 -6.23 0.38 1.53
N ALA A 67 -5.56 -0.77 1.44
CA ALA A 67 -4.80 -1.34 2.56
C ALA A 67 -3.34 -1.60 2.17
N SER A 68 -2.42 -1.09 3.00
CA SER A 68 -0.97 -1.27 2.86
C SER A 68 -0.41 -1.96 4.10
N MET A 69 -0.17 -3.27 4.00
CA MET A 69 0.38 -4.08 5.09
C MET A 69 1.89 -4.20 4.95
N SER A 70 2.63 -3.79 5.96
CA SER A 70 4.10 -3.74 5.92
C SER A 70 4.60 -3.11 4.63
N GLY A 71 3.92 -2.04 4.18
CA GLY A 71 4.16 -1.43 2.88
C GLY A 71 5.62 -1.02 2.74
N SER A 72 6.19 -1.18 1.54
CA SER A 72 7.57 -0.77 1.24
C SER A 72 7.73 0.76 1.15
N LEU A 73 7.21 1.49 2.15
CA LEU A 73 7.18 2.95 2.21
C LEU A 73 8.55 3.56 2.55
N TRP A 74 9.59 2.74 2.63
CA TRP A 74 10.98 3.14 2.57
C TRP A 74 11.46 3.42 1.14
N PHE A 75 10.67 3.06 0.11
CA PHE A 75 11.03 3.24 -1.29
C PHE A 75 11.39 4.72 -1.55
N PRO A 76 12.51 5.00 -2.24
CA PRO A 76 13.00 6.36 -2.42
C PRO A 76 11.93 7.31 -2.94
N ASP A 77 11.86 8.49 -2.32
CA ASP A 77 11.00 9.61 -2.70
C ASP A 77 9.48 9.34 -2.65
N PHE A 78 9.03 8.15 -2.21
CA PHE A 78 7.61 7.82 -2.22
C PHE A 78 6.82 8.63 -1.18
N LYS A 79 7.38 8.88 0.00
CA LYS A 79 6.76 9.75 1.02
C LYS A 79 6.62 11.17 0.47
N GLU A 80 7.67 11.70 -0.15
CA GLU A 80 7.67 13.00 -0.81
C GLU A 80 6.63 13.07 -1.93
N TYR A 81 6.51 12.01 -2.75
CA TYR A 81 5.49 11.90 -3.78
C TYR A 81 4.08 11.97 -3.18
N VAL A 82 3.78 11.16 -2.15
CA VAL A 82 2.48 11.13 -1.47
C VAL A 82 2.08 12.52 -0.97
N VAL A 83 2.99 13.28 -0.35
CA VAL A 83 2.68 14.58 0.24
C VAL A 83 2.64 15.75 -0.76
N SER A 84 3.11 15.53 -1.99
CA SER A 84 3.23 16.59 -3.01
C SER A 84 2.27 16.42 -4.20
N HIS A 85 1.52 15.32 -4.24
CA HIS A 85 0.58 15.02 -5.32
C HIS A 85 -0.83 14.86 -4.74
N GLU A 86 -1.83 15.05 -5.59
CA GLU A 86 -3.23 14.79 -5.25
C GLU A 86 -3.64 13.40 -5.76
N MET A 87 -4.37 12.66 -4.94
CA MET A 87 -5.01 11.41 -5.36
C MET A 87 -6.07 11.68 -6.44
N LYS A 88 -6.26 10.76 -7.39
CA LYS A 88 -7.29 10.90 -8.44
C LYS A 88 -8.70 10.84 -7.87
N ARG A 89 -8.86 10.07 -6.80
CA ARG A 89 -10.06 10.03 -5.96
C ARG A 89 -9.61 9.97 -4.52
N LYS A 90 -10.22 10.80 -3.67
CA LYS A 90 -10.02 10.73 -2.23
C LYS A 90 -10.68 9.46 -1.67
N PRO A 91 -9.93 8.53 -1.06
CA PRO A 91 -10.51 7.36 -0.42
C PRO A 91 -11.33 7.74 0.81
N ASP A 92 -12.38 6.99 1.12
CA ASP A 92 -13.09 7.16 2.39
C ASP A 92 -12.33 6.50 3.54
N ARG A 93 -11.64 5.37 3.28
CA ARG A 93 -10.86 4.62 4.29
C ARG A 93 -9.52 4.10 3.77
N ILE A 94 -8.47 4.23 4.60
CA ILE A 94 -7.15 3.63 4.39
C ILE A 94 -6.72 2.85 5.63
N TYR A 95 -6.21 1.62 5.43
CA TYR A 95 -5.56 0.84 6.48
C TYR A 95 -4.06 0.72 6.21
N LEU A 96 -3.25 1.02 7.21
CA LEU A 96 -1.80 0.87 7.19
C LEU A 96 -1.38 -0.02 8.35
N SER A 97 -0.40 -0.90 8.13
CA SER A 97 0.20 -1.62 9.24
C SER A 97 1.69 -1.86 9.09
N LEU A 98 2.37 -2.03 10.22
CA LEU A 98 3.80 -2.27 10.26
C LEU A 98 4.20 -3.12 11.47
N GLY A 99 5.20 -3.99 11.31
CA GLY A 99 5.83 -4.70 12.41
C GLY A 99 6.75 -3.80 13.24
N ASN A 100 6.66 -3.87 14.57
CA ASN A 100 7.46 -3.05 15.50
C ASN A 100 8.97 -3.37 15.52
N LYS A 101 9.42 -4.36 14.74
CA LYS A 101 10.84 -4.66 14.50
C LYS A 101 11.26 -4.41 13.04
N GLU A 102 10.39 -3.91 12.16
CA GLU A 102 10.75 -3.71 10.74
C GLU A 102 11.82 -2.63 10.55
N ALA A 103 11.72 -1.52 11.29
CA ALA A 103 12.77 -0.48 11.29
C ALA A 103 14.05 -0.90 12.05
N ARG A 104 14.04 -2.02 12.79
CA ARG A 104 15.20 -2.52 13.57
C ARG A 104 16.14 -3.33 12.68
N THR A 105 16.79 -2.65 11.75
CA THR A 105 17.68 -3.25 10.74
C THR A 105 18.95 -2.42 10.55
N ARG A 106 19.99 -3.02 9.97
CA ARG A 106 21.21 -2.29 9.57
C ARG A 106 21.07 -1.62 8.20
N ASN A 107 20.11 -2.05 7.39
CA ASN A 107 19.85 -1.49 6.06
C ASN A 107 19.32 -0.06 6.20
N ARG A 108 20.04 0.93 5.65
CA ARG A 108 19.71 2.35 5.77
C ARG A 108 18.36 2.71 5.13
N TYR A 109 17.98 2.05 4.03
CA TYR A 109 16.70 2.28 3.38
C TYR A 109 15.56 1.80 4.27
N LEU A 110 15.64 0.57 4.77
CA LEU A 110 14.56 0.00 5.58
C LEU A 110 14.37 0.67 6.95
N LYS A 111 15.41 1.33 7.49
CA LYS A 111 15.32 2.02 8.79
C LYS A 111 14.25 3.11 8.84
N VAL A 112 13.97 3.77 7.73
CA VAL A 112 12.99 4.88 7.67
C VAL A 112 11.55 4.41 7.47
N VAL A 113 11.30 3.09 7.28
CA VAL A 113 9.96 2.58 6.95
C VAL A 113 8.91 2.96 8.00
N GLN A 114 9.28 2.99 9.28
CA GLN A 114 8.36 3.37 10.35
C GLN A 114 8.02 4.85 10.29
N GLU A 115 9.03 5.72 10.25
CA GLU A 115 8.84 7.17 10.15
C GLU A 115 8.03 7.56 8.91
N ASN A 116 8.35 6.96 7.76
CA ASN A 116 7.63 7.21 6.52
C ASN A 116 6.16 6.74 6.61
N THR A 117 5.91 5.55 7.16
CA THR A 117 4.54 5.06 7.36
C THR A 117 3.73 6.00 8.27
N GLU A 118 4.32 6.43 9.38
CA GLU A 118 3.67 7.36 10.32
C GLU A 118 3.41 8.73 9.68
N ARG A 119 4.35 9.26 8.89
CA ARG A 119 4.19 10.55 8.19
C ARG A 119 3.11 10.48 7.11
N ILE A 120 3.09 9.42 6.32
CA ILE A 120 2.06 9.17 5.30
C ILE A 120 0.68 9.03 5.95
N ALA A 121 0.58 8.26 7.05
CA ALA A 121 -0.66 8.15 7.80
C ALA A 121 -1.16 9.49 8.33
N GLY A 122 -0.25 10.34 8.83
CA GLY A 122 -0.56 11.70 9.28
C GLY A 122 -1.09 12.57 8.15
N HIS A 123 -0.44 12.55 6.99
CA HIS A 123 -0.86 13.30 5.82
C HIS A 123 -2.28 12.92 5.36
N PHE A 124 -2.58 11.63 5.22
CA PHE A 124 -3.92 11.18 4.86
C PHE A 124 -5.00 11.61 5.88
N ARG A 125 -4.67 11.67 7.17
CA ARG A 125 -5.58 12.22 8.19
C ARG A 125 -5.79 13.72 8.04
N GLU A 126 -4.73 14.47 7.72
CA GLU A 126 -4.82 15.92 7.44
C GLU A 126 -5.70 16.20 6.22
N GLU A 127 -5.67 15.31 5.22
CA GLU A 127 -6.60 15.37 4.08
C GLU A 127 -8.04 14.97 4.44
N GLY A 128 -8.28 14.46 5.65
CA GLY A 128 -9.60 14.09 6.16
C GLY A 128 -10.07 12.71 5.69
N ILE A 129 -9.16 11.74 5.58
CA ILE A 129 -9.45 10.32 5.30
C ILE A 129 -9.54 9.55 6.62
N ASP A 130 -10.40 8.52 6.70
CA ASP A 130 -10.41 7.59 7.83
C ASP A 130 -9.18 6.66 7.75
N VAL A 131 -8.18 6.87 8.62
CA VAL A 131 -6.89 6.17 8.57
C VAL A 131 -6.64 5.36 9.83
N THR A 132 -6.64 4.05 9.67
CA THR A 132 -6.14 3.12 10.70
C THR A 132 -4.66 2.85 10.49
N LEU A 133 -3.83 3.04 11.52
CA LEU A 133 -2.43 2.62 11.54
C LEU A 133 -2.21 1.60 12.67
N GLU A 134 -1.94 0.35 12.33
CA GLU A 134 -1.74 -0.76 13.29
C GLU A 134 -0.27 -1.17 13.39
N MET A 135 0.26 -1.16 14.62
CA MET A 135 1.58 -1.72 14.93
C MET A 135 1.48 -3.17 15.38
N ASN A 136 2.10 -4.07 14.62
CA ASN A 136 2.09 -5.50 14.88
C ASN A 136 3.37 -5.96 15.61
N PRO A 137 3.31 -6.94 16.53
CA PRO A 137 4.51 -7.52 17.12
C PRO A 137 5.33 -8.31 16.09
N GLY A 138 6.62 -7.98 15.92
CA GLY A 138 7.56 -8.75 15.10
C GLY A 138 8.13 -7.99 13.90
N ASN A 139 8.79 -8.73 13.01
CA ASN A 139 9.40 -8.20 11.78
C ASN A 139 8.44 -8.32 10.59
N HIS A 140 8.97 -8.04 9.39
CA HIS A 140 8.25 -8.00 8.12
C HIS A 140 7.62 -9.33 7.71
N PHE A 141 8.21 -10.47 8.10
CA PHE A 141 7.79 -11.79 7.65
C PHE A 141 6.84 -12.49 8.62
N LYS A 142 6.67 -11.94 9.82
CA LYS A 142 5.85 -12.55 10.85
C LYS A 142 4.36 -12.36 10.54
N ASP A 143 3.61 -13.45 10.55
CA ASP A 143 2.14 -13.48 10.43
C ASP A 143 1.60 -12.78 9.16
N ALA A 144 2.35 -12.80 8.05
CA ALA A 144 2.01 -12.06 6.83
C ALA A 144 0.58 -12.33 6.34
N ALA A 145 0.16 -13.60 6.28
CA ALA A 145 -1.21 -13.96 5.85
C ALA A 145 -2.29 -13.40 6.80
N LEU A 146 -2.08 -13.49 8.11
CA LEU A 146 -3.01 -12.97 9.12
C LEU A 146 -3.11 -11.45 9.07
N ARG A 147 -1.97 -10.76 8.92
CA ARG A 147 -1.92 -9.30 8.77
C ARG A 147 -2.61 -8.85 7.49
N SER A 148 -2.43 -9.59 6.40
CA SER A 148 -3.14 -9.33 5.14
C SER A 148 -4.65 -9.48 5.30
N ALA A 149 -5.11 -10.56 5.94
CA ALA A 149 -6.53 -10.77 6.20
C ALA A 149 -7.15 -9.65 7.05
N LYS A 150 -6.44 -9.21 8.10
CA LYS A 150 -6.86 -8.06 8.93
C LYS A 150 -6.95 -6.77 8.11
N GLY A 151 -5.95 -6.48 7.28
CA GLY A 151 -5.95 -5.26 6.46
C GLY A 151 -7.08 -5.25 5.43
N ILE A 152 -7.37 -6.38 4.80
CA ILE A 152 -8.51 -6.52 3.89
C ILE A 152 -9.82 -6.32 4.65
N LEU A 153 -9.98 -6.96 5.82
CA LEU A 153 -11.18 -6.80 6.66
C LEU A 153 -11.40 -5.35 7.11
N ALA A 154 -10.34 -4.58 7.31
CA ALA A 154 -10.47 -3.18 7.73
C ALA A 154 -11.06 -2.27 6.64
N ILE A 155 -10.99 -2.66 5.37
CA ILE A 155 -11.41 -1.82 4.23
C ILE A 155 -12.67 -2.33 3.51
N ILE A 156 -13.27 -3.43 3.94
CA ILE A 156 -14.59 -3.85 3.46
C ILE A 156 -15.73 -3.11 4.16
#